data_AF-A0A8S0VTY1-F1
#
_entry.id   AF-A0A8S0VTY1-F1
#
_cell.length_a   1.000
_cell.length_b   1.000
_cell.length_c   1.000
_cell.angle_alpha   90.00
_cell.angle_beta   90.00
_cell.angle_gamma   90.00
#
_symmetry.space_group_name_H-M   'P 1'
#
loop_
_entity.id
_entity.type
_entity.pdbx_description
1 polymer ?
#
loop_
_entity_poly.entity_id
_entity_poly.type
_entity_poly.pdbx_seq_one_letter_code
_entity_poly.pdbx_strand_id
1 'polypeptide(L)'
;MSFSLFIALYNTTETHKYHWALALAPSNDLSGTIPIFHIRTADGSPESQIQAVDGWVRGHSTHNIAMSSKLVCCVRLGTVMATAAYIASTLNREPIGQNGQPLTSFHDHWSCSQWVMRALCTLTELGLIEGANLKLNSMKHPRWKDIFYHDICGLGDKAGAKTVGQMVGSVRVVDY
;
A
#
# COMPACT_ATOMS: atom_id res chain seq x y z
N MET A 1 19.24 -0.75 11.17
CA MET A 1 19.02 -0.94 9.73
C MET A 1 17.70 -0.27 9.40
N SER A 2 17.71 0.73 8.53
CA SER A 2 16.49 1.40 8.07
C SER A 2 15.89 0.66 6.88
N PHE A 3 14.57 0.70 6.74
CA PHE A 3 13.85 0.15 5.58
C PHE A 3 13.13 1.29 4.85
N SER A 4 12.94 1.16 3.54
CA SER A 4 12.11 2.08 2.77
C SER A 4 10.70 1.49 2.62
N LEU A 5 9.68 2.30 2.91
CA LEU A 5 8.27 1.93 2.76
C LEU A 5 7.69 2.55 1.49
N PHE A 6 6.97 1.74 0.74
CA PHE A 6 6.31 2.14 -0.50
C PHE A 6 4.84 1.70 -0.53
N ILE A 7 4.02 2.40 -1.31
CA ILE A 7 2.77 1.87 -1.84
C ILE A 7 3.04 1.35 -3.26
N ALA A 8 2.94 0.04 -3.46
CA ALA A 8 2.94 -0.55 -4.78
C ALA A 8 1.52 -0.47 -5.37
N LEU A 9 1.41 0.13 -6.55
CA LEU A 9 0.16 0.27 -7.30
C LEU A 9 0.14 -0.72 -8.46
N TYR A 10 -0.90 -1.56 -8.49
CA TYR A 10 -1.10 -2.54 -9.56
C TYR A 10 -2.34 -2.18 -10.37
N ASN A 11 -2.25 -2.32 -11.69
CA ASN A 11 -3.38 -2.12 -12.59
C ASN A 11 -4.53 -3.07 -12.24
N THR A 12 -5.74 -2.52 -12.27
CA THR A 12 -6.98 -3.28 -12.24
C THR A 12 -7.64 -3.25 -13.62
N THR A 13 -8.80 -3.87 -13.76
CA THR A 13 -9.62 -3.76 -14.98
C THR A 13 -10.30 -2.39 -15.11
N GLU A 14 -10.39 -1.62 -14.02
CA GLU A 14 -11.04 -0.33 -13.99
C GLU A 14 -10.00 0.80 -14.14
N THR A 15 -10.29 1.75 -15.04
CA THR A 15 -9.42 2.90 -15.27
C THR A 15 -9.35 3.78 -14.02
N HIS A 16 -8.17 4.34 -13.73
CA HIS A 16 -7.91 5.19 -12.56
C HIS A 16 -8.09 4.50 -11.19
N LYS A 17 -8.28 3.17 -11.19
CA LYS A 17 -8.35 2.37 -9.96
C LYS A 17 -7.20 1.39 -9.91
N TYR A 18 -6.56 1.36 -8.75
CA TYR A 18 -5.39 0.53 -8.50
C TYR A 18 -5.67 -0.43 -7.35
N HIS A 19 -5.08 -1.62 -7.44
CA HIS A 19 -4.89 -2.46 -6.27
C HIS A 19 -3.67 -1.97 -5.51
N TRP A 20 -3.83 -1.70 -4.22
CA TRP A 20 -2.76 -1.14 -3.39
C TRP A 20 -2.14 -2.22 -2.51
N ALA A 21 -0.81 -2.16 -2.35
CA ALA A 21 -0.10 -2.92 -1.35
C ALA A 21 1.03 -2.10 -0.73
N LEU A 22 1.33 -2.35 0.54
CA LEU A 22 2.54 -1.84 1.17
C LEU A 22 3.73 -2.74 0.82
N ALA A 23 4.83 -2.14 0.40
CA ALA A 23 6.08 -2.84 0.12
C ALA A 23 7.18 -2.33 1.06
N LEU A 24 7.90 -3.26 1.70
CA LEU A 24 8.97 -2.93 2.64
C LEU A 24 10.30 -3.42 2.09
N ALA A 25 11.15 -2.50 1.63
CA ALA A 25 12.44 -2.84 1.07
C ALA A 25 13.59 -2.48 2.04
N PRO A 26 14.68 -3.26 2.07
CA PRO A 26 15.86 -2.96 2.92
C PRO A 26 16.61 -1.70 2.48
N SER A 27 16.32 -1.20 1.27
CA SER A 27 16.88 0.04 0.73
C SER A 27 15.89 0.62 -0.29
N ASN A 28 16.31 1.65 -1.04
CA ASN A 28 15.54 2.14 -2.17
C ASN A 28 15.56 1.20 -3.38
N ASP A 29 16.35 0.11 -3.35
CA ASP A 29 16.39 -0.89 -4.41
C ASP A 29 15.22 -1.89 -4.29
N LEU A 30 14.50 -2.05 -5.39
CA LEU A 30 13.32 -2.90 -5.53
C LEU A 30 13.57 -4.10 -6.46
N SER A 31 14.83 -4.39 -6.79
CA SER A 31 15.23 -5.48 -7.69
C SER A 31 15.10 -6.88 -7.06
N GLY A 32 15.08 -6.97 -5.73
CA GLY A 32 15.00 -8.22 -4.97
C GLY A 32 13.59 -8.62 -4.54
N THR A 33 13.49 -9.76 -3.88
CA THR A 33 12.25 -10.19 -3.21
C THR A 33 12.06 -9.40 -1.92
N ILE A 34 10.90 -8.76 -1.78
CA ILE A 34 10.58 -7.93 -0.61
C ILE A 34 9.23 -8.32 -0.01
N PRO A 35 9.02 -8.14 1.30
CA PRO A 35 7.71 -8.28 1.92
C PRO A 35 6.68 -7.30 1.35
N ILE A 36 5.51 -7.83 0.97
CA ILE A 36 4.36 -7.12 0.44
C ILE A 36 3.14 -7.41 1.32
N PHE A 37 2.44 -6.35 1.74
CA PHE A 37 1.31 -6.43 2.66
C PHE A 37 0.09 -5.75 2.07
N HIS A 38 -1.00 -6.50 1.96
CA HIS A 38 -2.29 -6.00 1.50
C HIS A 38 -3.41 -6.97 1.87
N ILE A 39 -4.64 -6.55 1.63
CA ILE A 39 -5.79 -7.44 1.51
C ILE A 39 -6.16 -7.59 0.04
N ARG A 40 -6.86 -8.67 -0.31
CA ARG A 40 -7.41 -8.92 -1.65
C ARG A 40 -8.78 -9.56 -1.54
N THR A 41 -9.55 -9.54 -2.61
CA THR A 41 -10.81 -10.29 -2.68
C THR A 41 -10.51 -11.80 -2.61
N ALA A 42 -11.38 -12.55 -1.93
CA ALA A 42 -11.33 -14.00 -1.96
C ALA A 42 -11.47 -14.49 -3.41
N ASP A 43 -10.61 -15.42 -3.82
CA ASP A 43 -10.57 -15.97 -5.20
C ASP A 43 -11.51 -17.17 -5.41
N GLY A 44 -12.34 -17.48 -4.42
CA GLY A 44 -13.23 -18.64 -4.44
C GLY A 44 -12.55 -19.96 -4.08
N SER A 45 -11.25 -19.99 -3.82
CA SER A 45 -10.60 -21.18 -3.26
C SER A 45 -11.17 -21.49 -1.87
N PRO A 46 -11.30 -22.78 -1.48
CA PRO A 46 -11.79 -23.16 -0.16
C PRO A 46 -10.99 -22.50 0.97
N GLU A 47 -9.67 -22.40 0.80
CA GLU A 47 -8.78 -21.75 1.76
C GLU A 47 -9.09 -20.24 1.91
N SER A 48 -9.25 -19.52 0.80
CA SER A 48 -9.64 -18.10 0.85
C SER A 48 -11.02 -17.92 1.48
N GLN A 49 -11.98 -18.80 1.20
CA GLN A 49 -13.33 -18.68 1.75
C GLN A 49 -13.36 -18.85 3.28
N ILE A 50 -12.56 -19.78 3.82
CA ILE A 50 -12.47 -20.00 5.27
C ILE A 50 -11.84 -18.78 5.97
N GLN A 51 -10.89 -18.12 5.32
CA GLN A 51 -10.17 -16.98 5.88
C GLN A 51 -10.85 -15.63 5.58
N ALA A 52 -11.92 -15.63 4.77
CA ALA A 52 -12.56 -14.41 4.31
C ALA A 52 -13.31 -13.70 5.43
N VAL A 53 -13.06 -12.39 5.55
CA VAL A 53 -13.83 -11.47 6.40
C VAL A 53 -14.41 -10.42 5.47
N ASP A 54 -15.75 -10.31 5.40
CA ASP A 54 -16.45 -9.43 4.46
C ASP A 54 -16.05 -9.64 2.98
N GLY A 55 -15.69 -10.89 2.61
CA GLY A 55 -15.20 -11.22 1.25
C GLY A 55 -13.74 -10.87 0.97
N TRP A 56 -13.02 -10.35 1.97
CA TRP A 56 -11.60 -10.01 1.89
C TRP A 56 -10.73 -11.05 2.58
N VAL A 57 -9.55 -11.32 2.03
CA VAL A 57 -8.52 -12.19 2.60
C VAL A 57 -7.18 -11.46 2.68
N ARG A 58 -6.31 -11.93 3.58
CA ARG A 58 -4.95 -11.41 3.70
C ARG A 58 -4.13 -11.85 2.47
N GLY A 59 -3.51 -10.89 1.79
CA GLY A 59 -2.67 -11.12 0.60
C GLY A 59 -1.16 -11.05 0.88
N HIS A 60 -0.76 -11.10 2.15
CA HIS A 60 0.64 -10.91 2.53
C HIS A 60 1.53 -11.95 1.86
N SER A 61 2.63 -11.50 1.26
CA SER A 61 3.56 -12.37 0.55
C SER A 61 4.95 -11.77 0.50
N THR A 62 5.92 -12.56 0.07
CA THR A 62 7.26 -12.07 -0.29
C THR A 62 7.50 -12.42 -1.75
N HIS A 63 7.67 -11.41 -2.60
CA HIS A 63 7.94 -11.62 -4.02
C HIS A 63 8.72 -10.46 -4.62
N ASN A 64 9.25 -10.69 -5.82
CA ASN A 64 9.92 -9.65 -6.58
C ASN A 64 8.87 -8.84 -7.35
N ILE A 65 8.56 -7.65 -6.87
CA ILE A 65 7.55 -6.78 -7.51
C ILE A 65 7.93 -6.37 -8.92
N ALA A 66 9.23 -6.32 -9.23
CA ALA A 66 9.77 -5.98 -10.54
C ALA A 66 9.37 -6.99 -11.63
N MET A 67 8.95 -8.20 -11.23
CA MET A 67 8.50 -9.26 -12.13
C MET A 67 6.99 -9.20 -12.42
N SER A 68 6.22 -8.36 -11.72
CA SER A 68 4.78 -8.27 -11.91
C SER A 68 4.45 -7.42 -13.14
N SER A 69 3.84 -8.03 -14.16
CA SER A 69 3.35 -7.33 -15.35
C SER A 69 2.20 -6.36 -15.05
N LYS A 70 1.58 -6.46 -13.88
CA LYS A 70 0.51 -5.56 -13.42
C LYS A 70 1.03 -4.34 -12.66
N LEU A 71 2.31 -4.33 -12.25
CA LEU A 71 2.86 -3.21 -11.48
C LEU A 71 2.89 -1.94 -12.34
N VAL A 72 2.34 -0.86 -11.82
CA VAL A 72 2.35 0.47 -12.46
C VAL A 72 3.53 1.27 -11.96
N CYS A 73 3.61 1.44 -10.63
CA CYS A 73 4.69 2.14 -9.96
C CYS A 73 4.71 1.81 -8.47
N CYS A 74 5.79 2.24 -7.81
CA CYS A 74 5.87 2.32 -6.35
C CYS A 74 5.93 3.77 -5.91
N VAL A 75 5.03 4.17 -5.02
CA VAL A 75 5.05 5.50 -4.40
C VAL A 75 5.85 5.41 -3.09
N ARG A 76 6.98 6.10 -3.00
CA ARG A 76 7.85 6.12 -1.81
C ARG A 76 7.24 7.00 -0.75
N LEU A 77 7.01 6.45 0.44
CA LEU A 77 6.40 7.16 1.56
C LEU A 77 7.42 7.72 2.56
N GLY A 78 8.48 6.96 2.83
CA GLY A 78 9.48 7.34 3.83
C GLY A 78 10.29 6.17 4.36
N THR A 79 10.97 6.42 5.47
CA THR A 79 11.87 5.46 6.11
C THR A 79 11.20 4.86 7.34
N VAL A 80 11.40 3.57 7.53
CA VAL A 80 10.89 2.82 8.66
C VAL A 80 12.01 2.60 9.66
N MET A 81 11.73 2.93 10.92
CA MET A 81 12.69 2.90 12.04
C MET A 81 12.64 1.60 12.85
N ALA A 82 11.81 0.65 12.43
CA ALA A 82 11.67 -0.65 13.06
C ALA A 82 12.20 -1.80 12.20
N THR A 83 12.36 -2.98 12.80
CA THR A 83 12.75 -4.19 12.06
C THR A 83 11.61 -4.64 11.14
N ALA A 84 11.96 -5.26 10.01
CA ALA A 84 10.96 -5.83 9.11
C ALA A 84 10.02 -6.84 9.80
N ALA A 85 10.54 -7.63 10.74
CA ALA A 85 9.74 -8.57 11.54
C ALA A 85 8.70 -7.85 12.41
N TYR A 86 9.07 -6.72 13.02
CA TYR A 86 8.13 -5.94 13.83
C TYR A 86 7.03 -5.30 12.98
N ILE A 87 7.39 -4.72 11.82
CA ILE A 87 6.42 -4.17 10.87
C ILE A 87 5.48 -5.24 10.36
N ALA A 88 6.01 -6.40 9.96
CA ALA A 88 5.20 -7.53 9.52
C ALA A 88 4.24 -7.99 10.63
N SER A 89 4.70 -8.08 11.87
CA SER A 89 3.86 -8.42 13.03
C SER A 89 2.73 -7.40 13.23
N THR A 90 3.02 -6.10 13.17
CA THR A 90 2.02 -5.04 13.27
C THR A 90 0.98 -5.13 12.16
N LEU A 91 1.42 -5.24 10.90
CA LEU A 91 0.52 -5.36 9.74
C LEU A 91 -0.29 -6.67 9.75
N ASN A 92 0.26 -7.74 10.33
CA ASN A 92 -0.45 -9.00 10.53
C ASN A 92 -1.58 -8.91 11.58
N ARG A 93 -1.53 -7.91 12.47
CA ARG A 93 -2.59 -7.66 13.46
C ARG A 93 -3.68 -6.72 12.94
N GLU A 94 -3.39 -5.96 11.88
CA GLU A 94 -4.42 -5.15 11.22
C GLU A 94 -5.57 -6.05 10.78
N PRO A 95 -6.83 -5.71 11.14
CA PRO A 95 -8.00 -6.46 10.70
C PRO A 95 -8.05 -6.55 9.18
N ILE A 96 -8.61 -7.64 8.65
CA ILE A 96 -8.79 -7.78 7.20
C ILE A 96 -9.98 -6.93 6.75
N GLY A 97 -11.11 -7.04 7.47
CA GLY A 97 -12.34 -6.28 7.21
C GLY A 97 -12.42 -4.94 7.96
N GLN A 98 -13.59 -4.32 7.82
CA GLN A 98 -14.00 -3.09 8.50
C GLN A 98 -15.52 -3.07 8.74
N ASN A 99 -16.16 -4.25 8.84
CA ASN A 99 -17.61 -4.39 8.99
C ASN A 99 -18.39 -3.60 7.91
N GLY A 100 -17.86 -3.59 6.69
CA GLY A 100 -18.40 -2.84 5.56
C GLY A 100 -18.27 -1.30 5.62
N GLN A 101 -17.69 -0.72 6.66
CA GLN A 101 -17.60 0.75 6.81
C GLN A 101 -16.43 1.33 6.00
N PRO A 102 -16.68 2.22 5.01
CA PRO A 102 -15.60 2.87 4.29
C PRO A 102 -14.90 3.95 5.14
N LEU A 103 -13.62 4.19 4.86
CA LEU A 103 -12.79 5.24 5.47
C LEU A 103 -12.76 6.54 4.67
N THR A 104 -13.18 6.51 3.41
CA THR A 104 -13.12 7.64 2.48
C THR A 104 -14.49 7.90 1.89
N SER A 105 -14.76 9.16 1.52
CA SER A 105 -16.02 9.52 0.84
C SER A 105 -16.11 9.03 -0.61
N PHE A 106 -15.00 8.57 -1.20
CA PHE A 106 -14.93 8.07 -2.58
C PHE A 106 -15.33 6.62 -2.77
N HIS A 107 -15.51 5.89 -1.67
CA HIS A 107 -15.79 4.47 -1.71
C HIS A 107 -17.04 4.18 -0.90
N ASP A 108 -18.00 3.50 -1.52
CA ASP A 108 -19.20 3.04 -0.84
C ASP A 108 -18.94 1.77 0.00
N HIS A 109 -17.77 1.13 -0.19
CA HIS A 109 -17.43 -0.17 0.39
C HIS A 109 -15.97 -0.21 0.84
N TRP A 110 -15.63 -1.17 1.70
CA TRP A 110 -14.25 -1.47 2.09
C TRP A 110 -13.38 -1.87 0.89
N SER A 111 -12.09 -1.56 0.92
CA SER A 111 -11.16 -1.83 -0.19
C SER A 111 -9.70 -1.97 0.25
N CYS A 112 -8.85 -2.51 -0.62
CA CYS A 112 -7.41 -2.66 -0.36
C CYS A 112 -6.70 -1.32 -0.12
N SER A 113 -7.07 -0.25 -0.83
CA SER A 113 -6.51 1.10 -0.62
C SER A 113 -6.85 1.62 0.78
N GLN A 114 -8.08 1.41 1.24
CA GLN A 114 -8.52 1.83 2.57
C GLN A 114 -7.85 1.01 3.68
N TRP A 115 -7.62 -0.29 3.47
CA TRP A 115 -6.81 -1.09 4.37
C TRP A 115 -5.38 -0.55 4.48
N VAL A 116 -4.75 -0.21 3.35
CA VAL A 116 -3.41 0.39 3.32
C VAL A 116 -3.40 1.73 4.06
N MET A 117 -4.39 2.59 3.85
CA MET A 117 -4.50 3.87 4.58
C MET A 117 -4.63 3.65 6.09
N ARG A 118 -5.44 2.69 6.53
CA ARG A 118 -5.57 2.33 7.97
C ARG A 118 -4.24 1.83 8.53
N ALA A 119 -3.59 0.91 7.83
CA ALA A 119 -2.29 0.38 8.23
C ALA A 119 -1.24 1.49 8.37
N LEU A 120 -1.24 2.47 7.46
CA LEU A 120 -0.36 3.64 7.56
C LEU A 120 -0.66 4.53 8.78
N CYS A 121 -1.93 4.66 9.18
CA CYS A 121 -2.27 5.32 10.45
C CYS A 121 -1.64 4.58 11.63
N THR A 122 -1.83 3.26 11.72
CA THR A 122 -1.28 2.46 12.82
C THR A 122 0.24 2.58 12.88
N LEU A 123 0.94 2.43 11.76
CA LEU A 123 2.40 2.55 11.72
C LEU A 123 2.88 3.96 12.11
N THR A 124 2.13 4.98 11.75
CA THR A 124 2.38 6.38 12.11
C THR A 124 2.18 6.63 13.61
N GLU A 125 1.04 6.21 14.16
CA GLU A 125 0.68 6.39 15.57
C GLU A 125 1.65 5.70 16.51
N LEU A 126 2.21 4.57 16.07
CA LEU A 126 3.27 3.84 16.76
C LEU A 126 4.68 4.44 16.57
N GLY A 127 4.81 5.52 15.79
CA GLY A 127 6.10 6.17 15.52
C GLY A 127 7.08 5.32 14.70
N LEU A 128 6.58 4.37 13.90
CA LEU A 128 7.43 3.41 13.17
C LEU A 128 7.90 3.92 11.82
N ILE A 129 7.26 4.98 11.30
CA ILE A 129 7.64 5.63 10.05
C ILE A 129 8.13 7.04 10.36
N GLU A 130 9.38 7.31 10.00
CA GLU A 130 9.92 8.66 9.92
C GLU A 130 9.73 9.17 8.49
N GLY A 131 8.95 10.24 8.33
CA GLY A 131 8.71 10.81 7.03
C GLY A 131 8.38 12.29 7.10
N ALA A 132 9.29 13.11 6.57
CA ALA A 132 8.96 14.47 6.15
C ALA A 132 7.92 14.49 5.00
N ASN A 133 7.74 13.35 4.31
CA ASN A 133 6.97 13.20 3.06
C ASN A 133 5.54 12.69 3.25
N LEU A 134 5.31 11.74 4.17
CA LEU A 134 3.99 11.58 4.76
C LEU A 134 3.79 12.85 5.59
N LYS A 135 3.22 13.89 4.98
CA LYS A 135 2.89 15.14 5.65
C LYS A 135 2.00 14.81 6.84
N LEU A 136 2.59 14.51 7.99
CA LEU A 136 1.91 14.14 9.23
C LEU A 136 0.95 15.26 9.65
N ASN A 137 1.28 16.49 9.27
CA ASN A 137 0.40 17.64 9.39
C ASN A 137 -0.82 17.58 8.46
N SER A 138 -0.72 16.99 7.26
CA SER A 138 -1.88 16.72 6.40
C SER A 138 -2.80 15.65 7.00
N MET A 139 -2.28 14.68 7.75
CA MET A 139 -3.12 13.69 8.47
C MET A 139 -3.95 14.30 9.61
N LYS A 140 -3.74 15.58 9.96
CA LYS A 140 -4.60 16.32 10.90
C LYS A 140 -5.87 16.89 10.24
N HIS A 141 -5.92 16.97 8.91
CA HIS A 141 -7.07 17.51 8.20
C HIS A 141 -8.23 16.49 8.19
N PRO A 142 -9.49 16.84 8.47
CA PRO A 142 -10.60 15.86 8.52
C PRO A 142 -10.77 15.01 7.26
N ARG A 143 -10.41 15.58 6.09
CA ARG A 143 -10.49 14.92 4.78
C ARG A 143 -9.16 14.36 4.28
N TRP A 144 -8.18 14.17 5.15
CA TRP A 144 -6.84 13.77 4.70
C TRP A 144 -6.83 12.44 3.95
N LYS A 145 -7.72 11.49 4.30
CA LYS A 145 -7.83 10.18 3.64
C LYS A 145 -8.27 10.33 2.19
N ASP A 146 -9.23 11.20 1.94
CA ASP A 146 -9.71 11.54 0.60
C ASP A 146 -8.58 12.17 -0.23
N ILE A 147 -7.90 13.17 0.34
CA ILE A 147 -6.77 13.85 -0.34
C ILE A 147 -5.66 12.85 -0.66
N PHE A 148 -5.26 12.04 0.33
CA PHE A 148 -4.24 11.01 0.16
C PHE A 148 -4.62 9.99 -0.91
N TYR A 149 -5.86 9.52 -0.91
CA TYR A 149 -6.35 8.61 -1.94
C TYR A 149 -6.23 9.20 -3.35
N HIS A 150 -6.71 10.43 -3.53
CA HIS A 150 -6.65 11.12 -4.81
C HIS A 150 -5.21 11.37 -5.25
N ASP A 151 -4.33 11.80 -4.34
CA ASP A 151 -2.93 12.08 -4.65
C ASP A 151 -2.21 10.80 -5.09
N ILE A 152 -2.37 9.68 -4.37
CA ILE A 152 -1.75 8.40 -4.75
C ILE A 152 -2.27 7.89 -6.09
N CYS A 153 -3.59 7.93 -6.33
CA CYS A 153 -4.15 7.52 -7.62
C CYS A 153 -3.65 8.42 -8.76
N GLY A 154 -3.60 9.74 -8.54
CA GLY A 154 -3.07 10.68 -9.52
C GLY A 154 -1.58 10.49 -9.81
N LEU A 155 -0.77 10.08 -8.83
CA LEU A 155 0.61 9.67 -9.06
C LEU A 155 0.68 8.36 -9.86
N GLY A 156 -0.22 7.41 -9.58
CA GLY A 156 -0.40 6.20 -10.38
C GLY A 156 -0.69 6.50 -11.85
N ASP A 157 -1.62 7.41 -12.13
CA ASP A 157 -2.01 7.81 -13.49
C ASP A 157 -0.83 8.43 -14.24
N LYS A 158 -0.16 9.39 -13.61
CA LYS A 158 1.03 10.05 -14.18
C LYS A 158 2.16 9.05 -14.42
N ALA A 159 2.39 8.13 -13.49
CA ALA A 159 3.42 7.11 -13.62
C ALA A 159 3.10 6.10 -14.73
N GLY A 160 1.83 5.69 -14.86
CA GLY A 160 1.34 4.83 -15.93
C GLY A 160 1.45 5.50 -17.31
N ALA A 161 1.20 6.80 -17.39
CA ALA A 161 1.47 7.63 -18.58
C ALA A 161 2.97 7.92 -18.80
N LYS A 162 3.84 7.43 -17.91
CA LYS A 162 5.31 7.62 -17.93
C LYS A 162 5.74 9.09 -17.88
N THR A 163 4.93 9.96 -17.26
CA THR A 163 5.23 11.40 -17.15
C THR A 163 5.93 11.78 -15.85
N VAL A 164 5.95 10.89 -14.85
CA VAL A 164 6.66 11.07 -13.57
C VAL A 164 7.41 9.81 -13.14
N GLY A 165 8.24 9.96 -12.12
CA GLY A 165 8.97 8.88 -11.46
C GLY A 165 10.32 8.55 -12.10
N GLN A 166 11.23 8.06 -11.26
CA GLN A 166 12.54 7.57 -11.63
C GLN A 166 12.51 6.04 -11.76
N MET A 167 13.24 5.50 -12.73
CA MET A 167 13.46 4.05 -12.80
C MET A 167 14.50 3.63 -11.76
N VAL A 168 14.13 2.70 -10.88
CA VAL A 168 15.04 1.98 -9.98
C VAL A 168 15.00 0.51 -10.37
N GLY A 169 16.04 0.05 -11.06
CA GLY A 169 15.97 -1.21 -11.81
C GLY A 169 14.87 -1.12 -12.88
N SER A 170 13.95 -2.09 -12.89
CA SER A 170 12.78 -2.09 -13.76
C SER A 170 11.51 -1.52 -13.11
N VAL A 171 11.60 -1.01 -11.87
CA VAL A 171 10.45 -0.43 -11.15
C VAL A 171 10.45 1.10 -11.29
N ARG A 172 9.32 1.67 -11.68
CA ARG A 172 9.11 3.12 -11.65
C ARG A 172 8.76 3.55 -10.22
N VAL A 173 9.60 4.38 -9.63
CA VAL A 173 9.43 4.91 -8.28
C VAL A 173 9.07 6.39 -8.34
N VAL A 174 8.04 6.79 -7.61
CA VAL A 174 7.58 8.19 -7.49
C VAL A 174 7.66 8.58 -6.02
N ASP A 175 8.23 9.73 -5.70
CA ASP A 175 8.23 10.23 -4.32
C ASP A 175 6.89 10.91 -4.02
N TYR A 176 6.32 10.62 -2.84
CA TYR A 176 5.10 11.27 -2.32
C TYR A 176 5.41 12.59 -1.62
#